data_AF-A0A7W6TYW7-F1
#
_entry.id   AF-A0A7W6TYW7-F1
#
_cell.length_a   1.000
_cell.length_b   1.000
_cell.length_c   1.000
_cell.angle_alpha   90.00
_cell.angle_beta   90.00
_cell.angle_gamma   90.00
#
_symmetry.space_group_name_H-M   'P 1'
#
loop_
_entity.id
_entity.type
_entity.pdbx_description
1 polymer ?
#
loop_
_entity_poly.entity_id
_entity_poly.type
_entity_poly.pdbx_seq_one_letter_code
_entity_poly.pdbx_strand_id
1 'polypeptide(L)'
;MTLDGRAGDHMVSRDVDPELWEAIKAEVAATFPPQPEETFIAWCARAREESHNRRALLAAEIGLASNRLQRDRQRRKSAWIAAARLAFDPGARSGCACCGKYEGLTEAHHILPLAVQYDAGAVSPIHEHIWLCPTHHAAQHVFISALLANKTVRISGVPPAETDALHWLNVRCVELLISLPNWLRVRK
;
A
#
# COMPACT_ATOMS: atom_id res chain seq x y z
N MET A 1 -19.35 39.46 22.58
CA MET A 1 -18.14 38.85 21.99
C MET A 1 -18.52 37.45 21.55
N THR A 2 -19.00 37.33 20.31
CA THR A 2 -19.61 36.11 19.74
C THR A 2 -18.56 35.34 18.95
N LEU A 3 -18.21 34.14 19.41
CA LEU A 3 -17.37 33.19 18.69
C LEU A 3 -18.23 32.46 17.66
N ASP A 4 -18.52 33.13 16.53
CA ASP A 4 -19.12 32.49 15.37
C ASP A 4 -17.99 31.97 14.45
N GLY A 5 -17.18 31.08 15.01
CA GLY A 5 -16.09 30.40 14.32
C GLY A 5 -16.64 29.17 13.60
N ARG A 6 -17.41 29.37 12.53
CA ARG A 6 -17.71 28.26 11.61
C ARG A 6 -16.37 27.76 11.07
N ALA A 7 -15.98 26.57 11.53
CA ALA A 7 -14.90 25.78 10.93
C ALA A 7 -15.31 25.50 9.48
N GLY A 8 -15.02 26.46 8.60
CA GLY A 8 -15.31 26.38 7.18
C GLY A 8 -14.46 25.27 6.58
N ASP A 9 -15.12 24.18 6.19
CA ASP A 9 -15.03 23.56 4.86
C ASP A 9 -13.66 23.46 4.18
N HIS A 10 -12.59 23.26 4.95
CA HIS A 10 -11.38 22.61 4.44
C HIS A 10 -11.57 21.09 4.37
N MET A 11 -12.73 20.65 3.89
CA MET A 11 -12.83 19.37 3.19
C MET A 11 -12.13 19.58 1.85
N VAL A 12 -10.80 19.52 1.88
CA VAL A 12 -10.00 19.35 0.66
C VAL A 12 -10.63 18.17 -0.06
N SER A 13 -11.32 18.47 -1.17
CA SER A 13 -11.82 17.49 -2.12
C SER A 13 -10.68 16.52 -2.36
N ARG A 14 -10.76 15.32 -1.80
CA ARG A 14 -9.85 14.27 -2.22
C ARG A 14 -10.36 13.90 -3.59
N ASP A 15 -9.70 14.45 -4.59
CA ASP A 15 -9.92 14.05 -5.96
C ASP A 15 -9.83 12.52 -6.00
N VAL A 16 -10.87 11.92 -6.55
CA VAL A 16 -10.92 10.47 -6.71
C VAL A 16 -9.73 10.07 -7.59
N ASP A 17 -9.08 8.98 -7.22
CA ASP A 17 -8.03 8.35 -8.02
C ASP A 17 -8.46 8.36 -9.51
N PRO A 18 -7.69 8.99 -10.42
CA PRO A 18 -8.10 9.09 -11.82
C PRO A 18 -8.41 7.74 -12.47
N GLU A 19 -7.69 6.67 -12.12
CA GLU A 19 -7.96 5.31 -12.62
C GLU A 19 -9.34 4.82 -12.13
N LEU A 20 -9.69 5.13 -10.88
CA LEU A 20 -11.01 4.83 -10.32
C LEU A 20 -12.11 5.64 -10.99
N TRP A 21 -11.87 6.93 -11.26
CA TRP A 21 -12.87 7.75 -11.94
C TRP A 21 -13.12 7.25 -13.36
N GLU A 22 -12.09 6.99 -14.15
CA GLU A 22 -12.24 6.42 -15.50
C GLU A 22 -13.01 5.09 -15.49
N ALA A 23 -12.72 4.21 -14.54
CA ALA A 23 -13.46 2.95 -14.41
C ALA A 23 -14.93 3.16 -14.04
N ILE A 24 -15.23 4.08 -13.12
CA ILE A 24 -16.62 4.42 -12.76
C ILE A 24 -17.34 4.97 -13.98
N LYS A 25 -16.72 5.88 -14.74
CA LYS A 25 -17.32 6.44 -15.97
C LYS A 25 -17.69 5.33 -16.95
N ALA A 26 -16.81 4.35 -17.15
CA ALA A 26 -17.06 3.22 -18.03
C ALA A 26 -18.25 2.35 -17.56
N GLU A 27 -18.37 2.10 -16.25
CA GLU A 27 -19.47 1.29 -15.69
C GLU A 27 -20.82 2.03 -15.74
N VAL A 28 -20.84 3.31 -15.41
CA VAL A 28 -22.09 4.08 -15.28
C VAL A 28 -22.54 4.75 -16.58
N ALA A 29 -21.74 4.70 -17.65
CA ALA A 29 -22.00 5.38 -18.92
C ALA A 29 -23.39 5.09 -19.52
N ALA A 30 -23.90 3.87 -19.35
CA ALA A 30 -25.21 3.48 -19.88
C ALA A 30 -26.39 4.00 -19.03
N THR A 31 -26.19 4.17 -17.72
CA THR A 31 -27.27 4.48 -16.77
C THR A 31 -27.30 5.96 -16.42
N PHE A 32 -26.14 6.57 -16.21
CA PHE A 32 -25.99 7.95 -15.78
C PHE A 32 -24.65 8.53 -16.26
N PRO A 33 -24.54 8.82 -17.58
CA PRO A 33 -23.28 9.25 -18.16
C PRO A 33 -22.78 10.55 -17.54
N PRO A 34 -21.47 10.63 -17.23
CA PRO A 34 -20.83 11.89 -16.87
C PRO A 34 -20.80 12.85 -18.07
N GLN A 35 -20.90 14.15 -17.80
CA GLN A 35 -20.72 15.17 -18.83
C GLN A 35 -19.22 15.36 -19.15
N PRO A 36 -18.86 15.83 -20.37
CA PRO A 36 -17.50 16.23 -20.67
C PRO A 36 -17.05 17.28 -19.64
N GLU A 37 -15.90 17.06 -18.99
CA GLU A 37 -15.36 17.93 -17.92
C GLU A 37 -16.03 17.81 -16.54
N GLU A 38 -17.02 16.93 -16.37
CA GLU A 38 -17.64 16.72 -15.06
C GLU A 38 -16.67 16.00 -14.10
N THR A 39 -16.44 16.61 -12.94
CA THR A 39 -15.69 15.97 -11.86
C THR A 39 -16.54 14.90 -11.18
N PHE A 40 -15.91 13.93 -10.51
CA PHE A 40 -16.65 12.92 -9.74
C PHE A 40 -17.61 13.55 -8.71
N ILE A 41 -17.20 14.64 -8.05
CA ILE A 41 -18.04 15.34 -7.07
C ILE A 41 -19.23 16.01 -7.75
N ALA A 42 -19.03 16.72 -8.86
CA ALA A 42 -20.11 17.33 -9.62
C ALA A 42 -21.12 16.29 -10.12
N TRP A 43 -20.61 15.16 -10.63
CA TRP A 43 -21.42 14.03 -11.06
C TRP A 43 -22.23 13.42 -9.92
N CYS A 44 -21.62 13.23 -8.74
CA CYS A 44 -22.31 12.76 -7.54
C CYS A 44 -23.37 13.76 -7.05
N ALA A 45 -23.14 15.06 -7.17
CA ALA A 45 -24.09 16.09 -6.78
C ALA A 45 -25.33 16.06 -7.70
N ARG A 46 -25.11 16.07 -9.02
CA ARG A 46 -26.18 15.95 -10.03
C ARG A 46 -27.00 14.67 -9.86
N ALA A 47 -26.32 13.55 -9.62
CA ALA A 47 -26.94 12.28 -9.31
C ALA A 47 -27.90 12.33 -8.10
N ARG A 48 -27.58 13.12 -7.07
CA ARG A 48 -28.41 13.28 -5.87
C ARG A 48 -29.65 14.11 -6.15
N GLU A 49 -29.54 15.13 -7.00
CA GLU A 49 -30.63 16.04 -7.34
C GLU A 49 -31.70 15.37 -8.21
N GLU A 50 -31.30 14.48 -9.13
CA GLU A 50 -32.25 13.88 -10.07
C GLU A 50 -33.18 12.81 -9.46
N SER A 51 -32.73 12.03 -8.46
CA SER A 51 -33.61 11.07 -7.78
C SER A 51 -32.97 10.41 -6.54
N HIS A 52 -33.70 10.35 -5.43
CA HIS A 52 -33.31 9.59 -4.24
C HIS A 52 -33.05 8.09 -4.52
N ASN A 53 -33.81 7.48 -5.44
CA ASN A 53 -33.66 6.06 -5.78
C ASN A 53 -32.40 5.79 -6.62
N ARG A 54 -31.92 6.79 -7.37
CA ARG A 54 -30.69 6.66 -8.18
C ARG A 54 -29.43 6.59 -7.32
N ARG A 55 -29.45 7.17 -6.12
CA ARG A 55 -28.30 7.12 -5.20
C ARG A 55 -27.86 5.69 -4.86
N ALA A 56 -28.82 4.81 -4.58
CA ALA A 56 -28.51 3.42 -4.24
C ALA A 56 -27.93 2.66 -5.44
N LEU A 57 -28.50 2.87 -6.63
CA LEU A 57 -28.00 2.28 -7.87
C LEU A 57 -26.56 2.74 -8.15
N LEU A 58 -26.29 4.04 -8.09
CA LEU A 58 -24.96 4.58 -8.34
C LEU A 58 -23.93 4.12 -7.31
N ALA A 59 -24.31 4.03 -6.02
CA ALA A 59 -23.44 3.46 -5.01
C ALA A 59 -23.09 1.99 -5.29
N ALA A 60 -24.07 1.21 -5.78
CA ALA A 60 -23.83 -0.17 -6.19
C ALA A 60 -22.87 -0.25 -7.39
N GLU A 61 -23.07 0.57 -8.43
CA GLU A 61 -22.20 0.62 -9.61
C GLU A 61 -20.77 1.05 -9.26
N ILE A 62 -20.60 2.08 -8.41
CA ILE A 62 -19.28 2.48 -7.89
C ILE A 62 -18.63 1.32 -7.13
N GLY A 63 -19.41 0.60 -6.32
CA GLY A 63 -18.93 -0.59 -5.62
C GLY A 63 -18.44 -1.68 -6.57
N LEU A 64 -19.17 -1.94 -7.66
CA LEU A 64 -18.77 -2.89 -8.70
C LEU A 64 -17.49 -2.45 -9.42
N ALA A 65 -17.39 -1.18 -9.81
CA ALA A 65 -16.22 -0.58 -10.45
C ALA A 65 -14.98 -0.71 -9.54
N SER A 66 -15.13 -0.33 -8.27
CA SER A 66 -14.06 -0.41 -7.26
C SER A 66 -13.59 -1.85 -7.05
N ASN A 67 -14.52 -2.81 -6.89
CA ASN A 67 -14.20 -4.23 -6.74
C ASN A 67 -13.50 -4.81 -7.97
N ARG A 68 -13.84 -4.34 -9.18
CA ARG A 68 -13.16 -4.74 -10.42
C ARG A 68 -11.72 -4.23 -10.43
N LEU A 69 -11.52 -2.94 -10.21
CA LEU A 69 -10.18 -2.35 -10.16
C LEU A 69 -9.29 -2.97 -9.08
N GLN A 70 -9.85 -3.25 -7.90
CA GLN A 70 -9.10 -3.92 -6.84
C GLN A 70 -8.65 -5.32 -7.28
N ARG A 71 -9.52 -6.09 -7.94
CA ARG A 71 -9.18 -7.42 -8.48
C ARG A 71 -8.10 -7.33 -9.55
N ASP A 72 -8.19 -6.34 -10.45
CA ASP A 72 -7.20 -6.15 -11.51
C ASP A 72 -5.85 -5.70 -10.95
N ARG A 73 -5.83 -4.77 -9.99
CA ARG A 73 -4.62 -4.39 -9.23
C ARG A 73 -4.00 -5.60 -8.53
N GLN A 74 -4.80 -6.42 -7.87
CA GLN A 74 -4.32 -7.64 -7.20
C GLN A 74 -3.75 -8.64 -8.21
N ARG A 75 -4.39 -8.83 -9.37
CA ARG A 75 -3.90 -9.70 -10.44
C ARG A 75 -2.55 -9.22 -10.98
N ARG A 76 -2.42 -7.93 -11.30
CA ARG A 76 -1.16 -7.32 -11.76
C ARG A 76 -0.05 -7.50 -10.72
N LYS A 77 -0.36 -7.24 -9.44
CA LYS A 77 0.56 -7.47 -8.31
C LYS A 77 1.01 -8.92 -8.22
N SER A 78 0.07 -9.87 -8.25
CA SER A 78 0.38 -11.30 -8.20
C SER A 78 1.25 -11.75 -9.37
N ALA A 79 0.96 -11.29 -10.59
CA ALA A 79 1.75 -11.59 -11.77
C ALA A 79 3.18 -11.03 -11.67
N TRP A 80 3.32 -9.78 -11.21
CA TRP A 80 4.62 -9.14 -11.01
C TRP A 80 5.45 -9.88 -9.95
N ILE A 81 4.86 -10.25 -8.81
CA ILE A 81 5.55 -11.00 -7.75
C ILE A 81 5.95 -12.40 -8.25
N ALA A 82 5.10 -13.07 -9.02
CA ALA A 82 5.41 -14.38 -9.59
C ALA A 82 6.61 -14.29 -10.55
N ALA A 83 6.61 -13.29 -11.45
CA ALA A 83 7.73 -13.05 -12.35
C ALA A 83 9.03 -12.75 -11.59
N ALA A 84 8.98 -11.90 -10.57
CA ALA A 84 10.13 -11.60 -9.72
C ALA A 84 10.69 -12.86 -9.03
N ARG A 85 9.82 -13.71 -8.49
CA ARG A 85 10.25 -14.98 -7.86
C ARG A 85 10.89 -15.95 -8.85
N LEU A 86 10.41 -15.99 -10.09
CA LEU A 86 10.99 -16.85 -11.13
C LEU A 86 12.38 -16.36 -11.56
N ALA A 87 12.61 -15.04 -11.56
CA ALA A 87 13.89 -14.44 -11.91
C ALA A 87 14.91 -14.44 -10.76
N PHE A 88 14.48 -14.77 -9.54
CA PHE A 88 15.30 -14.68 -8.35
C PHE A 88 16.28 -15.86 -8.26
N ASP A 89 17.57 -15.57 -8.41
CA ASP A 89 18.66 -16.49 -8.11
C ASP A 89 19.41 -15.98 -6.86
N PRO A 90 19.22 -16.61 -5.69
CA PRO A 90 19.90 -16.21 -4.46
C PRO A 90 21.38 -16.62 -4.43
N GLY A 91 21.86 -17.43 -5.38
CA GLY A 91 23.22 -17.95 -5.38
C GLY A 91 23.49 -18.98 -4.27
N ALA A 92 24.76 -19.07 -3.84
CA ALA A 92 25.19 -20.03 -2.84
C ALA A 92 24.61 -19.69 -1.45
N ARG A 93 24.12 -20.72 -0.75
CA ARG A 93 23.65 -20.59 0.63
C ARG A 93 24.78 -20.11 1.55
N SER A 94 24.42 -19.36 2.59
CA SER A 94 25.32 -19.03 3.68
C SER A 94 24.64 -19.25 5.03
N GLY A 95 25.42 -19.18 6.12
CA GLY A 95 24.90 -19.25 7.48
C GLY A 95 23.88 -18.15 7.77
N CYS A 96 22.94 -18.42 8.68
CA CYS A 96 21.87 -17.48 9.00
C CYS A 96 22.43 -16.12 9.46
N ALA A 97 21.99 -15.01 8.86
CA ALA A 97 22.44 -13.67 9.21
C ALA A 97 22.18 -13.29 10.69
N CYS A 98 21.18 -13.90 11.33
CA CYS A 98 20.86 -13.63 12.74
C CYS A 98 21.70 -14.46 13.73
N CYS A 99 21.94 -15.74 13.47
CA CYS A 99 22.59 -16.64 14.45
C CYS A 99 23.88 -17.32 13.97
N GLY A 100 24.26 -17.14 12.70
CA GLY A 100 25.44 -17.73 12.08
C GLY A 100 25.36 -19.25 11.86
N LYS A 101 24.21 -19.90 12.10
CA LYS A 101 24.06 -21.36 12.06
C LYS A 101 23.31 -21.86 10.82
N TYR A 102 23.37 -23.17 10.61
CA TYR A 102 22.51 -23.95 9.71
C TYR A 102 22.57 -23.57 8.22
N GLU A 103 23.76 -23.33 7.67
CA GLU A 103 23.96 -22.98 6.24
C GLU A 103 23.21 -23.91 5.27
N GLY A 104 23.22 -25.22 5.51
CA GLY A 104 22.51 -26.18 4.67
C GLY A 104 20.97 -26.07 4.71
N LEU A 105 20.40 -25.34 5.67
CA LEU A 105 18.96 -25.19 5.89
C LEU A 105 18.49 -23.73 5.81
N THR A 106 19.34 -22.80 5.40
CA THR A 106 18.92 -21.41 5.24
C THR A 106 18.05 -21.21 4.02
N GLU A 107 17.18 -20.22 4.13
CA GLU A 107 16.26 -19.76 3.10
C GLU A 107 16.58 -18.29 2.81
N ALA A 108 16.55 -17.92 1.53
CA ALA A 108 16.77 -16.54 1.12
C ALA A 108 15.51 -15.71 1.42
N HIS A 109 15.66 -14.69 2.26
CA HIS A 109 14.61 -13.74 2.59
C HIS A 109 14.94 -12.39 1.94
N HIS A 110 14.02 -11.87 1.12
CA HIS A 110 14.17 -10.54 0.52
C HIS A 110 14.21 -9.49 1.62
N ILE A 111 15.18 -8.58 1.60
CA ILE A 111 15.31 -7.52 2.61
C ILE A 111 14.06 -6.62 2.56
N LEU A 112 13.68 -6.19 1.35
CA LEU A 112 12.43 -5.47 1.10
C LEU A 112 11.40 -6.43 0.46
N PRO A 113 10.27 -6.74 1.11
CA PRO A 113 9.29 -7.68 0.57
C PRO A 113 8.78 -7.25 -0.81
N LEU A 114 8.73 -8.19 -1.76
CA LEU A 114 8.26 -7.93 -3.14
C LEU A 114 6.88 -7.26 -3.20
N ALA A 115 5.96 -7.61 -2.30
CA ALA A 115 4.65 -6.98 -2.23
C ALA A 115 4.72 -5.48 -1.89
N VAL A 116 5.67 -5.09 -1.03
CA VAL A 116 5.90 -3.70 -0.64
C VAL A 116 6.57 -2.94 -1.78
N GLN A 117 7.52 -3.56 -2.49
CA GLN A 117 8.15 -2.97 -3.68
C GLN A 117 7.11 -2.61 -4.74
N TYR A 118 6.21 -3.54 -5.06
CA TYR A 118 5.13 -3.31 -6.02
C TYR A 118 4.22 -2.17 -5.59
N ASP A 119 3.78 -2.16 -4.32
CA ASP A 119 2.90 -1.11 -3.81
C ASP A 119 3.59 0.28 -3.78
N ALA A 120 4.92 0.31 -3.65
CA ALA A 120 5.74 1.51 -3.74
C ALA A 120 6.01 1.97 -5.19
N GLY A 121 5.48 1.27 -6.20
CA GLY A 121 5.65 1.62 -7.61
C GLY A 121 6.98 1.19 -8.22
N ALA A 122 7.66 0.19 -7.66
CA ALA A 122 8.88 -0.34 -8.24
C ALA A 122 8.64 -0.89 -9.65
N VAL A 123 9.39 -0.38 -10.63
CA VAL A 123 9.31 -0.83 -12.03
C VAL A 123 9.93 -2.22 -12.19
N SER A 124 11.04 -2.47 -11.49
CA SER A 124 11.79 -3.73 -11.50
C SER A 124 11.99 -4.26 -10.08
N PRO A 125 12.02 -5.59 -9.88
CA PRO A 125 12.23 -6.17 -8.56
C PRO A 125 13.67 -5.94 -8.07
N ILE A 126 13.79 -5.59 -6.79
CA ILE A 126 15.06 -5.51 -6.05
C ILE A 126 15.25 -6.85 -5.35
N HIS A 127 16.28 -7.60 -5.76
CA HIS A 127 16.57 -8.97 -5.28
C HIS A 127 17.59 -9.04 -4.14
N GLU A 128 17.81 -7.91 -3.45
CA GLU A 128 18.61 -7.88 -2.23
C GLU A 128 17.99 -8.79 -1.17
N HIS A 129 18.81 -9.68 -0.62
CA HIS A 129 18.34 -10.73 0.28
C HIS A 129 19.37 -11.04 1.37
N ILE A 130 18.90 -11.74 2.40
CA ILE A 130 19.72 -12.32 3.45
C ILE A 130 19.36 -13.79 3.64
N TRP A 131 20.33 -14.60 4.05
CA TRP A 131 20.10 -15.99 4.40
C TRP A 131 19.60 -16.10 5.84
N LEU A 132 18.46 -16.74 6.05
CA LEU A 132 17.87 -16.94 7.38
C LEU A 132 17.59 -18.42 7.61
N CYS A 133 17.82 -18.91 8.84
CA CYS A 133 17.30 -20.23 9.20
C CYS A 133 15.77 -20.17 9.33
N PRO A 134 15.04 -21.29 9.22
CA PRO A 134 13.57 -21.29 9.17
C PRO A 134 12.91 -20.55 10.34
N THR A 135 13.49 -20.65 11.54
CA THR A 135 13.00 -19.94 12.73
C THR A 135 13.12 -18.42 12.60
N HIS A 136 14.29 -17.90 12.21
CA HIS A 136 14.48 -16.46 12.03
C HIS A 136 13.75 -15.92 10.80
N HIS A 137 13.58 -16.76 9.76
CA HIS A 137 12.80 -16.41 8.58
C HIS A 137 11.33 -16.19 8.93
N ALA A 138 10.71 -17.14 9.64
CA ALA A 138 9.35 -17.01 10.13
C ALA A 138 9.19 -15.79 11.07
N ALA A 139 10.15 -15.57 11.97
CA ALA A 139 10.15 -14.41 12.87
C ALA A 139 10.17 -13.08 12.09
N GLN A 140 10.97 -12.98 11.02
CA GLN A 140 10.99 -11.78 10.17
C GLN A 140 9.65 -11.54 9.48
N HIS A 141 8.99 -12.58 8.97
CA HIS A 141 7.66 -12.44 8.38
C HIS A 141 6.61 -11.94 9.39
N VAL A 142 6.65 -12.43 10.63
CA VAL A 142 5.76 -11.94 11.69
C VAL A 142 6.06 -10.47 12.01
N PHE A 143 7.33 -10.11 12.15
CA PHE A 143 7.74 -8.74 12.45
C PHE A 143 7.33 -7.76 11.35
N ILE A 144 7.62 -8.08 10.09
CA ILE A 144 7.22 -7.29 8.93
C ILE A 144 5.70 -7.16 8.86
N SER A 145 4.96 -8.25 9.07
CA SER A 145 3.49 -8.21 9.04
C SER A 145 2.93 -7.29 10.13
N ALA A 146 3.49 -7.33 11.34
CA ALA A 146 3.10 -6.45 12.44
C ALA A 146 3.39 -4.98 12.11
N LEU A 147 4.55 -4.68 11.52
CA LEU A 147 4.90 -3.32 11.08
C LEU A 147 3.95 -2.81 9.99
N LEU A 148 3.62 -3.64 9.00
CA LEU A 148 2.68 -3.27 7.93
C LEU A 148 1.23 -3.14 8.43
N ALA A 149 0.85 -3.91 9.45
CA ALA A 149 -0.46 -3.81 10.10
C ALA A 149 -0.57 -2.55 10.97
N ASN A 150 0.53 -2.10 11.57
CA ASN A 150 0.65 -0.81 12.23
C ASN A 150 0.67 0.33 11.20
N LYS A 151 -0.43 0.51 10.46
CA LYS A 151 -0.68 1.74 9.71
C LYS A 151 -0.64 2.87 10.73
N THR A 152 0.29 3.80 10.54
CA THR A 152 0.42 4.99 11.39
C THR A 152 -0.96 5.60 11.58
N VAL A 153 -1.37 5.73 12.84
CA VAL A 153 -2.52 6.56 13.21
C VAL A 153 -2.28 7.90 12.54
N ARG A 154 -3.17 8.33 11.64
CA ARG A 154 -3.09 9.66 11.05
C ARG A 154 -3.01 10.65 12.20
N ILE A 155 -1.86 11.30 12.36
CA ILE A 155 -1.70 12.34 13.37
C ILE A 155 -2.57 13.49 12.92
N SER A 156 -3.68 13.70 13.64
CA SER A 156 -4.62 14.78 13.32
C SER A 156 -3.87 16.11 13.35
N GLY A 157 -3.99 16.90 12.27
CA GLY A 157 -3.30 18.19 12.14
C GLY A 157 -1.98 18.16 11.35
N VAL A 158 -1.48 17.00 10.92
CA VAL A 158 -0.34 16.94 9.99
C VAL A 158 -0.86 16.93 8.55
N PRO A 159 -0.42 17.87 7.68
CA PRO A 159 -0.80 17.88 6.27
C PRO A 159 -0.49 16.54 5.58
N PRO A 160 -1.29 16.10 4.60
CA PRO A 160 -1.03 14.86 3.86
C PRO A 160 0.37 14.79 3.25
N ALA A 161 0.86 15.89 2.67
CA ALA A 161 2.21 15.97 2.09
C ALA A 161 3.32 15.69 3.12
N GLU A 162 3.14 16.12 4.37
CA GLU A 162 4.07 15.85 5.47
C GLU A 162 3.91 14.42 6.00
N THR A 163 2.68 13.88 5.97
CA THR A 163 2.42 12.48 6.35
C THR A 163 3.05 11.51 5.34
N ASP A 164 2.97 11.81 4.05
CA ASP A 164 3.61 11.03 2.98
C ASP A 164 5.14 11.16 3.06
N ALA A 165 5.65 12.34 3.45
CA ALA A 165 7.05 12.56 3.81
C ALA A 165 7.46 11.81 5.10
N LEU A 166 6.56 11.44 5.99
CA LEU A 166 6.88 10.59 7.15
C LEU A 166 6.76 9.10 6.81
N HIS A 167 5.92 8.75 5.82
CA HIS A 167 5.73 7.38 5.39
C HIS A 167 7.01 6.78 4.77
N TRP A 168 7.83 7.58 4.08
CA TRP A 168 9.16 7.12 3.62
C TRP A 168 10.16 6.95 4.77
N LEU A 169 10.06 7.74 5.84
CA LEU A 169 10.88 7.57 7.05
C LEU A 169 10.51 6.29 7.82
N ASN A 170 9.24 5.87 7.81
CA ASN A 170 8.84 4.58 8.36
C ASN A 170 9.43 3.38 7.61
N VAL A 171 9.61 3.48 6.28
CA VAL A 171 10.33 2.47 5.49
C VAL A 171 11.81 2.42 5.91
N ARG A 172 12.45 3.58 6.16
CA ARG A 172 13.81 3.64 6.72
C ARG A 172 13.94 3.11 8.15
N CYS A 173 12.87 3.15 8.94
CA CYS A 173 12.90 2.62 10.31
C CYS A 173 13.01 1.08 10.32
N VAL A 174 12.54 0.39 9.27
CA VAL A 174 12.72 -1.06 9.10
C VAL A 174 14.16 -1.42 8.71
N GLU A 175 14.83 -0.57 7.91
CA GLU A 175 16.25 -0.68 7.57
C GLU A 175 17.17 -0.62 8.81
N LEU A 176 16.77 0.11 9.85
CA LEU A 176 17.56 0.30 11.09
C LEU A 176 17.51 -0.89 12.06
N LEU A 177 16.53 -1.79 11.97
CA LEU A 177 16.43 -2.94 12.88
C LEU A 177 17.08 -4.22 12.33
N ILE A 178 17.25 -4.33 11.01
CA ILE A 178 17.93 -5.46 10.35
C ILE A 178 19.46 -5.27 10.37
N SER A 179 19.93 -4.04 10.63
CA SER A 179 21.35 -3.65 10.64
C SER A 179 21.98 -3.56 12.04
N LEU A 180 21.37 -4.12 13.09
CA LEU A 180 22.04 -4.28 14.38
C LEU A 180 22.66 -5.68 14.51
N PRO A 181 23.96 -5.84 14.20
CA PRO A 181 24.68 -7.09 14.45
C PRO A 181 24.79 -7.39 15.95
N ASN A 182 24.88 -8.69 16.29
CA ASN A 182 24.91 -9.22 17.66
C ASN A 182 25.99 -8.63 18.59
N TRP A 183 27.01 -7.94 18.08
CA TRP A 183 28.08 -7.36 18.90
C TRP A 183 27.67 -6.07 19.63
N LEU A 184 26.46 -5.52 19.40
CA LEU A 184 25.89 -4.45 20.23
C LEU A 184 25.16 -4.96 21.50
N ARG A 185 25.06 -6.28 21.72
CA ARG A 185 24.44 -6.86 22.93
C ARG A 185 25.41 -7.31 24.03
N VAL A 186 26.71 -7.21 23.82
CA VAL A 186 27.68 -7.53 24.88
C VAL A 186 28.82 -6.51 24.88
N ARG A 187 28.65 -5.44 25.66
CA ARG A 187 29.75 -4.86 26.44
C ARG A 187 29.25 -4.66 27.86
N LYS A 188 30.14 -5.03 28.78
CA LYS A 188 30.01 -5.06 30.25
C LYS A 188 29.40 -3.80 30.85
#